data_AF-A0A0N4XEZ1-F1
#
_entry.id   AF-A0A0N4XEZ1-F1
#
_cell.length_a   1.000
_cell.length_b   1.000
_cell.length_c   1.000
_cell.angle_alpha   90.00
_cell.angle_beta   90.00
_cell.angle_gamma   90.00
#
_symmetry.space_group_name_H-M   'P 1'
#
loop_
_entity.id
_entity.type
_entity.pdbx_description
1 polymer ?
#
loop_
_entity_poly.entity_id
_entity_poly.type
_entity_poly.pdbx_seq_one_letter_code
_entity_poly.pdbx_strand_id
1 'polypeptide(L)' 'MVRLTVELIDNAPQFINTVRERELNLRGFKIPVIENMGVTK' A
#
# COMPACT_ATOMS: atom_id res chain seq x y z
N MET A 1 -12.58 4.02 7.80
CA MET A 1 -11.42 3.45 8.52
C MET A 1 -11.34 2.02 8.04
N VAL A 2 -10.26 1.63 7.36
CA VAL A 2 -10.14 0.32 6.71
C VAL A 2 -8.88 -0.37 7.25
N ARG A 3 -8.96 -1.67 7.53
CA ARG A 3 -7.82 -2.47 7.99
C ARG A 3 -6.83 -2.70 6.85
N LEU A 4 -5.53 -2.67 7.14
CA LEU A 4 -4.47 -2.94 6.16
C LEU A 4 -4.27 -4.46 5.99
N THR A 5 -5.06 -5.07 5.11
CA THR A 5 -4.98 -6.50 4.79
C THR A 5 -3.98 -6.78 3.67
N VAL A 6 -3.53 -8.04 3.55
CA VAL A 6 -2.66 -8.48 2.44
C VAL A 6 -3.33 -8.24 1.09
N GLU A 7 -4.62 -8.60 0.97
CA GLU A 7 -5.40 -8.38 -0.26
C GLU A 7 -5.47 -6.89 -0.65
N LEU A 8 -5.54 -5.99 0.33
CA LEU A 8 -5.54 -4.55 0.07
C LEU A 8 -4.19 -4.11 -0.52
N ILE A 9 -3.08 -4.59 0.03
CA ILE A 9 -1.73 -4.29 -0.47
C ILE A 9 -1.56 -4.80 -1.89
N ASP A 10 -1.99 -6.04 -2.17
CA ASP A 10 -1.86 -6.65 -3.50
C ASP A 10 -2.68 -5.92 -4.58
N ASN A 11 -3.85 -5.40 -4.22
CA ASN A 11 -4.73 -4.69 -5.14
C ASN A 11 -4.47 -3.17 -5.21
N ALA A 12 -3.64 -2.62 -4.33
CA ALA A 12 -3.34 -1.20 -4.32
C ALA A 12 -2.45 -0.81 -5.54
N PRO A 13 -2.58 0.42 -6.07
CA PRO A 13 -1.76 0.88 -7.19
C PRO A 13 -0.27 0.84 -6.86
N GLN A 14 0.49 0.20 -7.75
CA GLN A 14 1.94 0.07 -7.68
C GLN A 14 2.55 0.58 -8.98
N PHE A 15 3.47 1.54 -8.89
CA PHE A 15 4.06 2.17 -10.06
C PHE A 15 5.44 2.75 -9.77
N ILE A 16 6.18 3.10 -10.82
CA ILE A 16 7.40 3.92 -10.70
C ILE A 16 6.97 5.38 -10.65
N ASN A 17 7.33 6.08 -9.59
CA ASN A 17 6.95 7.48 -9.39
C ASN A 17 7.80 8.45 -10.23
N THR A 18 7.50 9.74 -10.12
CA THR A 18 8.18 10.80 -10.90
C THR A 18 9.66 10.96 -10.55
N VAL A 19 10.11 10.45 -9.40
CA VAL A 19 11.52 10.43 -8.98
C VAL A 19 12.21 9.07 -9.24
N ARG A 20 11.56 8.18 -10.01
CA ARG A 20 12.06 6.86 -10.44
C ARG A 20 12.20 5.82 -9.32
N GLU A 21 11.36 5.89 -8.30
CA GLU A 21 11.29 4.91 -7.20
C GLU A 21 10.00 4.07 -7.28
N ARG A 22 10.02 2.86 -6.71
CA ARG A 22 8.82 2.02 -6.60
C ARG A 22 7.92 2.57 -5.49
N GLU A 23 6.69 2.95 -5.85
CA GLU A 23 5.70 3.47 -4.91
C GLU A 23 4.48 2.54 -4.82
N LEU A 24 4.03 2.29 -3.58
CA LEU A 24 2.77 1.63 -3.25
C LEU A 24 1.80 2.69 -2.71
N ASN A 25 0.68 2.89 -3.38
CA ASN A 25 -0.28 3.94 -3.00
C ASN A 25 -1.40 3.39 -2.09
N LEU A 26 -1.29 3.68 -0.79
CA LEU A 26 -2.31 3.33 0.23
C LEU A 26 -3.16 4.53 0.68
N ARG A 27 -3.20 5.62 -0.10
CA ARG A 27 -3.96 6.83 0.27
C ARG A 27 -5.48 6.59 0.17
N GLY A 28 -6.25 7.32 0.97
CA GLY A 28 -7.73 7.28 0.94
C GLY A 28 -8.38 6.22 1.85
N PHE A 29 -7.65 5.19 2.30
CA PHE A 29 -8.22 4.09 3.09
C PHE A 29 -8.44 4.39 4.58
N LYS A 30 -7.94 5.54 5.10
CA LYS A 30 -7.99 5.89 6.53
C LYS A 30 -7.55 4.72 7.42
N ILE A 31 -6.38 4.17 7.12
CA ILE A 31 -5.81 3.00 7.80
C ILE A 31 -5.40 3.40 9.22
N PRO A 32 -5.87 2.69 10.26
CA PRO A 32 -5.60 3.07 11.63
C PRO A 32 -4.31 2.48 12.21
N VAL A 33 -3.84 1.37 11.65
CA VAL A 33 -2.67 0.62 12.13
C VAL A 33 -1.87 0.15 10.92
N ILE A 34 -0.55 0.31 10.99
CA ILE A 34 0.37 -0.23 9.98
C ILE A 34 0.69 -1.68 10.38
N GLU A 35 0.32 -2.63 9.53
CA GLU A 35 0.51 -4.07 9.69
C GLU A 35 0.76 -4.72 8.32
N ASN A 36 1.19 -5.99 8.28
CA ASN A 36 1.31 -6.82 7.07
C ASN A 36 2.26 -6.29 5.96
N MET A 37 3.11 -5.30 6.25
CA MET A 37 4.04 -4.72 5.26
C MET A 37 5.09 -5.69 4.71
N GLY A 38 5.33 -6.83 5.36
CA GLY A 38 6.28 -7.84 4.89
C GLY A 38 5.88 -8.54 3.58
N VAL A 39 4.67 -8.30 3.07
CA VAL A 39 4.15 -8.93 1.84
C VAL A 39 4.53 -8.17 0.55
N THR A 40 5.10 -6.97 0.66
CA THR A 40 5.53 -6.18 -0.50
C THR A 40 6.65 -6.89 -1.27
N LYS A 41 6.55 -6.92 -2.61
CA LYS A 41 7.53 -7.52 -3.53
C LYS A 41 8.45 -6.47 -4.14
#